data_AF-A0A5K0Z9Q7-F1
#
_entry.id   AF-A0A5K0Z9Q7-F1
#
_cell.length_a   1.000
_cell.length_b   1.000
_cell.length_c   1.000
_cell.angle_alpha   90.00
_cell.angle_beta   90.00
_cell.angle_gamma   90.00
#
_symmetry.space_group_name_H-M   'P 1'
#
loop_
_entity.id
_entity.type
_entity.pdbx_description
1 polymer ?
#
loop_
_entity_poly.entity_id
_entity_poly.type
_entity_poly.pdbx_seq_one_letter_code
_entity_poly.pdbx_strand_id
1 'polypeptide(L)'
;MMTRVHSTVSPDESLPSSSGCKRQDVLTVWKKSLLLNCSGFTVFNSKGELVFRVDNYCNDNREEMVLMDAAGKPLVTMRKK
;
A
#
# COMPACT_ATOMS: atom_id res chain seq x y z
N MET A 1 -5.22 25.44 -22.34
CA MET A 1 -4.82 26.44 -21.32
C MET A 1 -4.14 25.69 -20.18
N MET A 2 -2.89 26.04 -19.86
CA MET A 2 -2.10 25.46 -18.75
C MET A 2 -2.03 26.51 -17.65
N THR A 3 -2.40 26.16 -16.42
CA THR A 3 -2.22 27.04 -15.26
C THR A 3 -1.24 26.39 -14.28
N ARG A 4 -0.02 26.94 -14.20
CA ARG A 4 0.92 26.70 -13.10
C ARG A 4 0.46 27.55 -11.92
N VAL A 5 0.31 26.94 -10.75
CA VAL A 5 0.19 27.67 -9.48
C VAL A 5 1.52 27.54 -8.74
N HIS A 6 2.15 28.67 -8.49
CA HIS A 6 3.43 28.78 -7.80
C HIS A 6 3.19 28.89 -6.29
N SER A 7 3.95 28.12 -5.51
CA SER A 7 3.94 28.16 -4.05
C SER A 7 4.60 29.44 -3.53
N THR A 8 4.04 30.05 -2.48
CA THR A 8 4.66 31.19 -1.78
C THR A 8 4.91 30.79 -0.34
N VAL A 9 6.19 30.63 -0.01
CA VAL A 9 6.70 30.54 1.36
C VAL A 9 6.84 31.96 1.91
N SER A 10 6.43 32.20 3.14
CA SER A 10 6.97 33.27 4.00
C SER A 10 6.67 32.99 5.49
N PRO A 11 7.46 33.56 6.41
CA PRO A 11 7.89 32.89 7.64
C PRO A 11 7.32 33.49 8.94
N ASP A 12 7.42 32.69 10.00
CA ASP A 12 7.38 33.08 11.42
C ASP A 12 6.02 33.49 12.04
N GLU A 13 5.31 32.51 12.62
CA GLU A 13 4.53 32.74 13.85
C GLU A 13 4.44 31.44 14.66
N SER A 14 4.90 31.52 15.90
CA SER A 14 4.98 30.43 16.88
C SER A 14 3.61 29.95 17.35
N LEU A 15 3.29 28.67 17.12
CA LEU A 15 2.14 27.97 17.71
C LEU A 15 2.63 26.69 18.41
N PRO A 16 2.19 26.39 19.66
CA PRO A 16 2.43 25.09 20.27
C PRO A 16 1.46 24.09 19.64
N SER A 17 1.74 23.70 18.40
CA SER A 17 1.08 22.56 17.81
C SER A 17 1.64 21.34 18.52
N SER A 18 0.86 20.79 19.45
CA SER A 18 0.94 19.38 19.82
C SER A 18 0.73 18.57 18.55
N SER A 19 1.76 18.55 17.71
CA SER A 19 1.89 17.71 16.55
C SER A 19 2.10 16.33 17.14
N GLY A 20 0.99 15.68 17.45
CA GLY A 20 0.91 14.25 17.21
C GLY A 20 1.22 14.07 15.73
N CYS A 21 2.51 14.08 15.41
CA CYS A 21 3.05 13.79 14.10
C CYS A 21 2.61 12.35 13.88
N LYS A 22 1.48 12.21 13.19
CA LYS A 22 0.95 10.90 12.84
C LYS A 22 2.05 10.31 11.99
N ARG A 23 2.80 9.34 12.55
CA ARG A 23 3.86 8.65 11.82
C ARG A 23 3.21 8.14 10.54
N GLN A 24 3.60 8.73 9.42
CA GLN A 24 3.15 8.28 8.12
C GLN A 24 4.01 7.08 7.76
N ASP A 25 3.45 5.88 7.92
CA ASP A 25 4.12 4.67 7.48
C ASP A 25 4.00 4.57 5.96
N VAL A 26 5.14 4.65 5.27
CA VAL A 26 5.22 4.47 3.83
C VAL A 26 5.28 2.98 3.53
N LEU A 27 4.29 2.51 2.76
CA LEU A 27 4.21 1.14 2.27
C LEU A 27 4.31 1.12 0.75
N THR A 28 5.10 0.20 0.22
CA THR A 28 5.29 0.03 -1.23
C THR A 28 4.54 -1.23 -1.69
N VAL A 29 3.66 -1.08 -2.67
CA VAL A 29 2.89 -2.20 -3.23
C VAL A 29 3.44 -2.59 -4.59
N TRP A 30 3.93 -3.82 -4.71
CA TRP A 30 4.45 -4.41 -5.93
C TRP A 30 3.43 -5.39 -6.52
N LYS A 31 2.97 -5.10 -7.73
CA LYS A 31 2.06 -5.97 -8.47
C LYS A 31 2.85 -7.07 -9.18
N LYS A 32 2.46 -8.32 -8.98
CA LYS A 32 3.02 -9.46 -9.72
C LYS A 32 2.46 -9.44 -11.15
N SER A 33 3.33 -9.31 -12.15
CA SER A 33 2.91 -9.26 -13.55
C SER A 33 2.67 -10.67 -14.11
N LEU A 34 1.39 -11.04 -14.17
CA LEU A 34 0.64 -11.88 -15.12
C LEU A 34 1.25 -13.08 -15.87
N LEU A 35 2.40 -13.64 -15.50
CA LEU A 35 2.98 -14.70 -16.35
C LEU A 35 2.14 -15.98 -16.39
N LEU A 36 1.45 -16.40 -15.32
CA LEU A 36 0.57 -17.58 -15.35
C LEU A 36 -0.45 -17.48 -14.20
N ASN A 37 -1.66 -16.99 -14.47
CA ASN A 37 -2.87 -17.03 -13.60
C ASN A 37 -2.77 -16.54 -12.13
N CYS A 38 -1.60 -16.09 -11.67
CA CYS A 38 -1.38 -15.54 -10.33
C CYS A 38 -1.43 -14.02 -10.39
N SER A 39 -2.63 -13.46 -10.23
CA SER A 39 -2.77 -12.02 -9.94
C SER A 39 -2.52 -11.81 -8.45
N GLY A 40 -1.34 -11.31 -8.09
CA GLY A 40 -0.98 -11.06 -6.68
C GLY A 40 -0.27 -9.74 -6.48
N PHE A 41 -0.16 -9.33 -5.23
CA PHE A 41 0.58 -8.15 -4.80
C PHE A 41 1.50 -8.50 -3.64
N THR A 42 2.61 -7.79 -3.51
CA THR A 42 3.49 -7.87 -2.35
C THR A 42 3.61 -6.48 -1.77
N VAL A 43 3.55 -6.37 -0.45
CA VAL A 43 3.62 -5.10 0.28
C VAL A 43 4.91 -5.08 1.07
N PHE A 44 5.67 -4.02 0.88
CA PHE A 44 6.93 -3.78 1.55
C PHE A 44 6.82 -2.55 2.44
N ASN A 45 7.53 -2.57 3.57
CA ASN A 45 7.65 -1.40 4.43
C ASN A 45 8.68 -0.40 3.87
N SER A 46 8.84 0.74 4.55
CA SER A 46 9.82 1.77 4.20
C SER A 46 11.27 1.30 4.26
N LYS A 47 11.56 0.19 4.94
CA LYS A 47 12.88 -0.45 4.99
C LYS A 47 13.10 -1.45 3.85
N GLY A 48 12.08 -1.71 3.02
CA GLY A 48 12.13 -2.72 1.95
C GLY A 48 11.90 -4.16 2.43
N GLU A 49 11.41 -4.35 3.65
CA GLU A 49 11.06 -5.68 4.17
C GLU A 49 9.67 -6.08 3.69
N LEU A 50 9.53 -7.33 3.22
CA LEU A 50 8.22 -7.89 2.87
C LEU A 50 7.39 -8.03 4.14
N VAL A 51 6.28 -7.29 4.23
CA VAL A 51 5.36 -7.36 5.38
C VAL A 51 4.15 -8.21 5.06
N PHE A 52 3.64 -8.12 3.83
CA PHE A 52 2.48 -8.87 3.39
C PHE A 52 2.62 -9.35 1.96
N ARG A 53 2.00 -10.48 1.66
CA ARG A 53 1.76 -10.94 0.30
C ARG A 53 0.28 -11.22 0.12
N VAL A 54 -0.23 -10.89 -1.05
CA VAL A 54 -1.62 -11.07 -1.44
C VAL A 54 -1.62 -11.93 -2.68
N ASP A 55 -2.25 -13.08 -2.60
CA ASP A 55 -2.39 -13.99 -3.74
C ASP A 55 -3.88 -14.19 -4.04
N ASN A 56 -4.23 -14.15 -5.33
CA ASN A 56 -5.55 -14.55 -5.80
C ASN A 56 -5.52 -16.05 -6.09
N TYR A 57 -6.16 -16.84 -5.21
CA TYR A 57 -6.17 -18.30 -5.32
C TYR A 57 -7.21 -18.83 -6.33
N CYS A 58 -8.08 -17.98 -6.87
CA CYS A 58 -9.11 -18.41 -7.81
C CYS A 58 -8.71 -18.21 -9.27
N ASN A 59 -8.56 -19.34 -9.97
CA ASN A 59 -8.30 -19.44 -11.41
C ASN A 59 -9.51 -19.02 -12.27
N ASP A 60 -10.71 -18.99 -11.68
CA ASP A 60 -11.96 -18.85 -12.45
C ASP A 60 -12.61 -17.48 -12.29
N ASN A 61 -12.57 -16.87 -11.10
CA ASN A 61 -13.18 -15.57 -10.85
C ASN A 61 -12.31 -14.83 -9.83
N ARG A 62 -11.90 -13.59 -10.15
CA ARG A 62 -11.04 -12.70 -9.33
C ARG A 62 -11.71 -12.25 -8.02
N GLU A 63 -12.59 -13.08 -7.48
CA GLU A 63 -13.46 -12.77 -6.37
C GLU A 63 -12.77 -13.01 -5.04
N GLU A 64 -11.77 -13.89 -4.91
CA GLU A 64 -11.20 -14.23 -3.61
C GLU A 64 -9.67 -14.02 -3.55
N MET A 65 -9.27 -13.06 -2.72
CA MET A 65 -7.87 -12.70 -2.48
C MET A 65 -7.50 -13.04 -1.05
N VAL A 66 -6.38 -13.72 -0.85
CA VAL A 66 -5.89 -14.05 0.49
C VAL A 66 -4.70 -13.15 0.82
N LEU A 67 -4.85 -12.37 1.89
CA LEU A 67 -3.77 -11.64 2.52
C LEU A 67 -3.01 -12.59 3.44
N MET A 68 -1.71 -12.71 3.23
CA MET A 68 -0.80 -13.51 4.04
C MET A 68 0.29 -12.64 4.66
N ASP A 69 0.82 -13.09 5.79
CA ASP A 69 2.04 -12.52 6.35
C ASP A 69 3.27 -12.85 5.48
N ALA A 70 4.42 -12.30 5.87
CA ALA A 70 5.70 -12.57 5.22
C ALA A 70 6.09 -14.07 5.23
N ALA A 71 5.73 -14.81 6.28
CA ALA A 71 5.98 -16.25 6.41
C ALA A 71 5.02 -17.10 5.54
N GLY A 72 3.95 -16.51 5.04
CA GLY A 72 2.92 -17.16 4.24
C GLY A 72 1.72 -17.70 4.99
N LYS A 73 1.55 -17.30 6.25
CA LYS A 73 0.36 -17.62 7.01
C LYS A 73 -0.81 -16.76 6.50
N PRO A 74 -1.95 -17.36 6.13
CA PRO A 74 -3.14 -16.60 5.77
C PRO A 74 -3.63 -15.82 7.00
N LEU A 75 -3.84 -14.52 6.80
CA LEU A 75 -4.37 -13.61 7.81
C LEU A 75 -5.84 -13.34 7.56
N VAL A 76 -6.18 -12.97 6.33
CA VAL A 76 -7.52 -12.55 5.95
C VAL A 76 -7.81 -12.99 4.53
N THR A 77 -9.04 -13.43 4.29
CA THR A 77 -9.57 -13.66 2.95
C THR A 77 -10.55 -12.56 2.60
N MET A 78 -10.30 -11.86 1.50
CA MET A 78 -11.11 -10.76 1.00
C MET A 78 -11.89 -11.24 -0.21
N ARG A 79 -13.21 -11.06 -0.18
CA ARG A 79 -14.08 -11.35 -1.31
C ARG A 79 -14.59 -10.07 -1.97
N LYS A 80 -14.48 -9.97 -3.29
CA LYS A 80 -15.11 -8.89 -4.06
C LYS A 80 -16.60 -9.22 -4.27
N LYS A 81 -17.49 -8.29 -3.92
CA LYS A 81 -18.96 -8.40 -4.08
C LYS A 81 -19.40 -7.80 -5.42
#